data_AF-A0A2D6E149-F1
#
_entry.id   AF-A0A2D6E149-F1
#
_cell.length_a   1.000
_cell.length_b   1.000
_cell.length_c   1.000
_cell.angle_alpha   90.00
_cell.angle_beta   90.00
_cell.angle_gamma   90.00
#
_symmetry.space_group_name_H-M   'P 1'
#
loop_
_entity.id
_entity.type
_entity.pdbx_description
1 polymer ?
#
loop_
_entity_poly.entity_id
_entity_poly.type
_entity_poly.pdbx_seq_one_letter_code
_entity_poly.pdbx_strand_id
1 'polypeptide(L)'
;MGEPTNFHLFNEGIKVVSNCPVCSARYQNNRALVIQEKQDAHLVYLKCRRCQTAVLAVILTNSLGVSSVGLVTDLGCDEVLRYKDAKPLSTDDVIDVHQLLTKEDLLALVS
;
A
#
# COMPACT_ATOMS: atom_id res chain seq x y z
N MET A 1 -1.47 -19.38 -4.48
CA MET A 1 -0.37 -18.52 -4.96
C MET A 1 -0.84 -17.94 -6.28
N GLY A 2 -1.15 -16.64 -6.34
CA GLY A 2 -1.56 -15.96 -7.57
C GLY A 2 -0.38 -15.16 -8.12
N GLU A 3 -0.09 -15.30 -9.40
CA GLU A 3 0.93 -14.48 -10.09
C GLU A 3 0.45 -13.02 -10.20
N PRO A 4 1.36 -12.03 -10.06
CA PRO A 4 1.01 -10.63 -10.24
C PRO A 4 0.64 -10.37 -11.71
N THR A 5 -0.63 -10.08 -11.96
CA THR A 5 -1.14 -9.70 -13.28
C THR A 5 -0.75 -8.25 -13.61
N ASN A 6 -0.27 -8.03 -14.84
CA ASN A 6 0.05 -6.69 -15.32
C ASN A 6 -1.25 -5.89 -15.51
N PHE A 7 -1.49 -4.91 -14.63
CA PHE A 7 -2.63 -4.01 -14.75
C PHE A 7 -2.27 -2.81 -15.62
N HIS A 8 -2.96 -2.68 -16.74
CA HIS A 8 -2.85 -1.52 -17.60
C HIS A 8 -3.56 -0.32 -16.96
N LEU A 9 -2.83 0.44 -16.14
CA LEU A 9 -3.27 1.71 -15.52
C LEU A 9 -3.80 2.78 -16.52
N PHE A 10 -3.73 2.55 -17.83
CA PHE A 10 -3.88 3.60 -18.85
C PHE A 10 -4.95 3.29 -19.92
N ASN A 11 -6.05 2.64 -19.55
CA ASN A 11 -7.26 2.72 -20.38
C ASN A 11 -8.10 3.93 -19.93
N GLU A 12 -7.78 5.09 -20.50
CA GLU A 12 -8.42 6.43 -20.49
C GLU A 12 -8.96 7.09 -19.18
N GLY A 13 -9.13 6.37 -18.06
CA GLY A 13 -9.79 6.90 -16.85
C GLY A 13 -8.92 7.16 -15.62
N ILE A 14 -7.67 6.68 -15.57
CA ILE A 14 -6.87 6.66 -14.32
C ILE A 14 -5.66 7.59 -14.41
N LYS A 15 -5.88 8.91 -14.36
CA LYS A 15 -4.77 9.88 -14.14
C LYS A 15 -4.32 9.94 -12.68
N VAL A 16 -5.12 9.41 -11.76
CA VAL A 16 -5.09 9.74 -10.32
C VAL A 16 -3.88 9.13 -9.57
N VAL A 17 -3.17 8.16 -10.16
CA VAL A 17 -1.92 7.61 -9.58
C VAL A 17 -0.80 7.50 -10.61
N SER A 18 -0.81 8.38 -11.63
CA SER A 18 0.18 8.35 -12.70
C SER A 18 1.55 8.92 -12.30
N ASN A 19 1.60 9.76 -11.28
CA ASN A 19 2.81 10.41 -10.78
C ASN A 19 3.07 10.09 -9.30
N CYS A 20 4.34 10.02 -8.93
CA CYS A 20 4.76 9.86 -7.55
C CYS A 20 4.39 11.12 -6.72
N PRO A 21 3.69 10.99 -5.59
CA PRO A 21 3.28 12.14 -4.78
C PRO A 21 4.45 12.84 -4.08
N VAL A 22 5.64 12.22 -4.03
CA VAL A 22 6.82 12.76 -3.35
C VAL A 22 7.76 13.51 -4.29
N CYS A 23 8.01 12.97 -5.49
CA CYS A 23 8.99 13.55 -6.41
C CYS A 23 8.42 13.90 -7.79
N SER A 24 7.11 13.74 -7.99
CA SER A 24 6.37 14.01 -9.23
C SER A 24 6.82 13.21 -10.45
N ALA A 25 7.74 12.25 -10.28
CA ALA A 25 8.16 11.36 -11.36
C ALA A 25 6.98 10.48 -11.80
N ARG A 26 6.77 10.36 -13.10
CA ARG A 26 5.75 9.49 -13.67
C ARG A 26 6.09 8.03 -13.38
N TYR A 27 5.11 7.25 -12.92
CA TYR A 27 5.25 5.80 -12.80
C TYR A 27 5.31 5.17 -14.19
N GLN A 28 6.14 4.15 -14.36
CA GLN A 28 6.18 3.35 -15.59
C GLN A 28 5.17 2.22 -15.50
N ASN A 29 4.35 2.03 -16.53
CA ASN A 29 3.18 1.13 -16.56
C ASN A 29 3.48 -0.31 -16.15
N ASN A 30 4.70 -0.80 -16.38
CA ASN A 30 5.06 -2.22 -16.23
C ASN A 30 5.47 -2.63 -14.80
N ARG A 31 5.13 -1.85 -13.77
CA ARG A 31 5.53 -2.12 -12.36
C ARG A 31 4.46 -1.81 -11.31
N ALA A 32 3.23 -1.58 -11.74
CA ALA A 32 2.10 -1.59 -10.82
C ALA A 32 1.77 -3.05 -10.51
N LEU A 33 1.84 -3.42 -9.24
CA LEU A 33 1.50 -4.77 -8.79
C LEU A 33 0.08 -4.73 -8.25
N VAL A 34 -0.84 -5.45 -8.88
CA VAL A 34 -2.17 -5.67 -8.31
C VAL A 34 -2.04 -6.66 -7.17
N ILE A 35 -2.31 -6.18 -5.96
CA ILE A 35 -2.30 -6.98 -4.74
C ILE A 35 -3.62 -7.73 -4.59
N GLN A 36 -4.72 -7.08 -4.96
CA GLN A 36 -6.06 -7.64 -4.84
C GLN A 36 -7.02 -6.98 -5.81
N GLU A 37 -7.98 -7.75 -6.30
CA GLU A 37 -9.09 -7.30 -7.12
C GLU A 37 -10.41 -7.78 -6.53
N LYS A 38 -11.39 -6.89 -6.43
CA LYS A 38 -12.75 -7.17 -5.96
C LYS A 38 -13.74 -6.33 -6.76
N GLN A 39 -14.46 -6.95 -7.69
CA GLN A 39 -15.51 -6.33 -8.52
C GLN A 39 -15.05 -5.00 -9.14
N ASP A 40 -15.34 -3.90 -8.44
CA ASP A 40 -15.14 -2.52 -8.84
C ASP A 40 -13.93 -1.86 -8.13
N ALA A 41 -13.13 -2.65 -7.40
CA ALA A 41 -12.03 -2.17 -6.57
C ALA A 41 -10.73 -2.94 -6.84
N HIS A 42 -9.63 -2.20 -7.05
CA HIS A 42 -8.28 -2.76 -7.17
C HIS A 42 -7.37 -2.17 -6.09
N LEU A 43 -6.68 -3.04 -5.35
CA LEU A 43 -5.58 -2.68 -4.47
C LEU A 43 -4.28 -2.82 -5.25
N VAL A 44 -3.53 -1.73 -5.38
CA VAL A 44 -2.33 -1.64 -6.22
C VAL A 44 -1.15 -1.14 -5.40
N TYR A 45 -0.02 -1.83 -5.50
CA TYR A 45 1.26 -1.41 -4.97
C TYR A 45 2.13 -0.78 -6.07
N LEU A 46 2.71 0.38 -5.78
CA LEU A 46 3.55 1.16 -6.68
C LEU A 46 4.86 1.52 -5.98
N LYS A 47 5.99 1.29 -6.65
CA LYS A 47 7.32 1.72 -6.17
C LYS A 47 7.94 2.72 -7.14
N CYS A 48 8.23 3.93 -6.66
CA CYS A 48 8.87 4.95 -7.48
C CYS A 48 10.35 4.60 -7.72
N ARG A 49 10.81 4.58 -8.98
CA ARG A 49 12.24 4.33 -9.25
C ARG A 49 13.16 5.50 -8.91
N ARG A 50 12.60 6.73 -8.84
CA ARG A 50 13.39 7.94 -8.62
C ARG A 50 13.70 8.15 -7.14
N CYS A 51 12.67 8.18 -6.29
CA CYS A 51 12.82 8.43 -4.86
C CYS A 51 12.60 7.19 -3.98
N GLN A 52 12.31 6.02 -4.57
CA GLN A 52 12.07 4.76 -3.85
C GLN A 52 10.88 4.78 -2.88
N THR A 53 10.06 5.84 -2.86
CA THR A 53 8.80 5.86 -2.12
C THR A 53 7.85 4.79 -2.66
N ALA A 54 7.20 4.05 -1.75
CA ALA A 54 6.10 3.17 -2.09
C ALA A 54 4.75 3.85 -1.86
N VAL A 55 3.79 3.51 -2.70
CA VAL A 55 2.39 3.93 -2.56
C VAL A 55 1.52 2.69 -2.65
N LEU A 56 0.65 2.53 -1.67
CA LEU A 56 -0.46 1.58 -1.71
C LEU A 56 -1.72 2.34 -2.08
N ALA A 57 -2.37 1.97 -3.18
CA ALA A 57 -3.52 2.67 -3.70
C ALA A 57 -4.72 1.74 -3.85
N VAL A 58 -5.89 2.22 -3.47
CA VAL A 58 -7.18 1.61 -3.82
C VAL A 58 -7.78 2.42 -4.95
N ILE A 59 -8.08 1.76 -6.07
CA ILE A 59 -8.75 2.32 -7.23
C ILE A 59 -10.16 1.76 -7.27
N LEU A 60 -11.17 2.63 -7.25
CA LEU A 60 -12.58 2.30 -7.31
C LEU A 60 -13.14 2.76 -8.65
N THR A 61 -13.87 1.89 -9.34
CA THR A 61 -14.52 2.19 -10.61
C THR A 61 -16.01 1.94 -10.47
N ASN A 62 -16.84 2.97 -10.64
CA ASN A 62 -18.29 2.82 -10.60
C ASN A 62 -18.95 3.57 -11.77
N SER A 63 -20.28 3.56 -11.81
CA SER A 63 -21.05 4.23 -12.88
C SER A 63 -20.86 5.76 -12.93
N LEU A 64 -20.37 6.38 -11.86
CA LEU A 64 -20.07 7.81 -11.80
C LEU A 64 -18.63 8.13 -12.24
N GLY A 65 -17.77 7.12 -12.37
CA GLY A 65 -16.40 7.25 -12.84
C GLY A 65 -15.39 6.51 -11.97
N VAL A 66 -14.13 6.95 -12.04
CA VAL A 66 -13.01 6.37 -11.29
C VAL A 66 -12.65 7.30 -10.14
N SER A 67 -12.52 6.74 -8.93
CA SER A 67 -11.90 7.39 -7.78
C SER A 67 -10.72 6.57 -7.27
N SER A 68 -9.79 7.21 -6.56
CA SER A 68 -8.70 6.47 -5.91
C SER A 68 -8.22 7.14 -4.64
N VAL A 69 -7.82 6.33 -3.67
CA VAL A 69 -7.16 6.77 -2.44
C VAL A 69 -5.79 6.11 -2.39
N GLY A 70 -4.74 6.92 -2.18
CA GLY A 70 -3.37 6.45 -2.08
C GLY A 70 -2.78 6.77 -0.70
N LEU A 71 -2.04 5.81 -0.16
CA LEU A 71 -1.25 5.95 1.05
C LEU A 71 0.22 5.83 0.70
N VAL A 72 1.02 6.84 1.07
CA VAL A 72 2.47 6.74 1.05
C VAL A 72 2.88 5.81 2.19
N THR A 73 3.70 4.81 1.88
CA THR A 73 4.10 3.78 2.85
C THR A 73 5.56 3.41 2.65
N ASP A 74 6.17 2.93 3.72
CA ASP A 74 7.48 2.29 3.76
C ASP A 74 7.43 0.77 3.52
N LEU A 75 6.23 0.17 3.60
CA LEU A 75 6.04 -1.26 3.42
C LEU A 75 6.54 -1.76 2.05
N GLY A 76 7.21 -2.90 2.08
CA GLY A 76 7.48 -3.74 0.93
C GLY A 76 6.21 -4.42 0.40
N CYS A 77 6.26 -4.86 -0.86
CA CYS A 77 5.13 -5.55 -1.50
C CYS A 77 4.78 -6.87 -0.79
N ASP A 78 5.80 -7.58 -0.32
CA ASP A 78 5.74 -8.81 0.45
C ASP A 78 5.10 -8.59 1.84
N GLU A 79 5.42 -7.48 2.50
CA GLU A 79 4.77 -7.10 3.76
C GLU A 79 3.30 -6.77 3.55
N VAL A 80 2.97 -6.03 2.48
CA VAL A 80 1.57 -5.77 2.11
C VAL A 80 0.81 -7.08 1.88
N LEU A 81 1.39 -8.02 1.12
CA LEU A 81 0.77 -9.33 0.88
C LEU A 81 0.57 -10.13 2.17
N ARG A 82 1.50 -10.02 3.12
CA ARG A 82 1.44 -10.68 4.42
C ARG A 82 0.35 -10.10 5.33
N TYR A 83 0.18 -8.79 5.33
CA TYR A 83 -0.66 -8.08 6.30
C TYR A 83 -2.01 -7.59 5.74
N LYS A 84 -2.27 -7.71 4.43
CA LYS A 84 -3.53 -7.22 3.82
C LYS A 84 -4.81 -7.82 4.42
N ASP A 85 -4.74 -9.03 4.95
CA ASP A 85 -5.86 -9.74 5.58
C ASP A 85 -5.69 -9.86 7.10
N ALA A 86 -4.71 -9.15 7.68
CA ALA A 86 -4.50 -9.13 9.13
C ALA A 86 -5.65 -8.42 9.84
N LYS A 87 -5.87 -8.76 11.11
CA LYS A 87 -6.84 -8.07 11.96
C LYS A 87 -6.44 -6.58 12.06
N PRO A 88 -7.39 -5.63 11.93
CA PRO A 88 -7.13 -4.24 12.20
C PRO A 88 -6.58 -4.04 13.61
N LEU A 89 -5.57 -3.19 13.75
CA LEU A 89 -5.04 -2.78 15.05
C LEU A 89 -6.09 -1.94 15.78
N SER A 90 -6.28 -2.25 17.05
CA SER A 90 -7.10 -1.50 17.99
C SER A 90 -6.24 -0.57 18.85
N THR A 91 -6.90 0.37 19.52
CA THR A 91 -6.23 1.23 20.50
C THR A 91 -5.59 0.41 21.64
N ASP A 92 -6.25 -0.67 22.06
CA ASP A 92 -5.73 -1.54 23.13
C ASP A 92 -4.43 -2.23 22.70
N ASP A 93 -4.33 -2.70 21.45
CA ASP A 93 -3.09 -3.27 20.92
C ASP A 93 -1.90 -2.29 21.02
N VAL A 94 -2.16 -0.99 20.81
CA VAL A 94 -1.13 0.07 20.93
C VAL A 94 -0.76 0.32 22.39
N ILE A 95 -1.75 0.35 23.29
CA ILE A 95 -1.52 0.54 24.73
C ILE A 95 -0.72 -0.63 25.30
N ASP A 96 -1.07 -1.87 24.94
CA ASP A 96 -0.40 -3.08 25.39
C ASP A 96 1.08 -3.07 25.00
N VAL A 97 1.38 -2.72 23.74
CA VAL A 97 2.77 -2.61 23.27
C VAL A 97 3.51 -1.47 23.99
N HIS A 98 2.88 -0.32 24.21
CA HIS A 98 3.51 0.78 24.94
C HIS A 98 3.85 0.40 26.39
N GLN A 99 2.93 -0.23 27.11
CA GLN A 99 3.15 -0.71 28.47
C GLN A 99 4.23 -1.80 28.52
N LEU A 100 4.31 -2.63 27.49
CA LEU A 100 5.32 -3.67 27.35
C LEU A 100 6.72 -3.05 27.17
N LEU A 101 6.86 -2.08 26.25
CA LEU A 101 8.14 -1.43 25.94
C LEU A 101 8.66 -0.50 27.04
N THR A 102 7.77 0.03 27.89
CA THR A 102 8.13 0.97 28.97
C THR A 102 8.45 0.28 30.29
N LYS A 103 8.22 -1.03 30.41
CA LYS A 103 8.75 -1.83 31.52
C LYS A 103 10.25 -2.04 31.30
N GLU A 104 11.07 -1.63 32.27
CA GLU A 104 12.53 -1.57 32.21
C GLU A 104 13.20 -2.91 31.78
N ASP A 105 12.54 -4.04 31.99
CA ASP A 105 13.08 -5.37 31.68
C ASP A 105 13.19 -5.70 30.18
N LEU A 106 12.44 -5.03 29.30
CA LEU A 106 12.47 -5.36 27.87
C LEU A 106 13.49 -4.57 27.06
N LEU A 107 13.77 -3.32 27.43
CA LEU A 107 14.83 -2.54 26.79
C LEU A 107 16.21 -3.19 26.99
N ALA A 108 16.41 -3.90 28.11
CA ALA A 108 17.63 -4.65 28.39
C ALA A 108 17.80 -5.94 27.56
N LEU A 109 16.73 -6.43 26.89
CA LEU A 109 16.76 -7.68 26.10
C LEU A 109 16.99 -7.44 24.60
N VAL A 110 16.85 -6.20 24.14
CA VAL A 110 17.06 -5.81 22.72
C VAL A 110 18.24 -4.84 22.54
N SER A 111 18.91 -4.45 23.63
CA SER A 111 20.18 -3.71 23.67
C SER A 111 21.37 -4.64 23.67
#